data_AF-A0A520EI79-F1
#
_entry.id   AF-A0A520EI79-F1
#
_cell.length_a   1.000
_cell.length_b   1.000
_cell.length_c   1.000
_cell.angle_alpha   90.00
_cell.angle_beta   90.00
_cell.angle_gamma   90.00
#
_symmetry.space_group_name_H-M   'P 1'
#
loop_
_entity.id
_entity.type
_entity.pdbx_description
1 polymer ?
#
loop_
_entity_poly.entity_id
_entity_poly.type
_entity_poly.pdbx_seq_one_letter_code
_entity_poly.pdbx_strand_id
1 'polypeptide(L)'
;MPNLLRLIIGFAFVGAAVALIFFSFWGWGILLIFLSILIFVTYFYNEHMLIAQWHLRKDNMQKAEQSLGRIKNYEKELNRMQHGYYNLLIGLIESRKAPMKSEKYFKSALSLGLHMDHNVALAKLSLAGIAMGKRNKREATMYLAEAKKADKNKLLADQIKQMKDQMGLMDKQQQVRYSR
;
A
#
# COMPACT_ATOMS: atom_id res chain seq x y z
N MET A 1 -0.43 18.89 -8.20
CA MET A 1 -0.98 20.26 -7.98
C MET A 1 -0.59 20.69 -6.59
N PRO A 2 -0.17 21.95 -6.36
CA PRO A 2 0.25 22.37 -5.03
C PRO A 2 -0.91 22.22 -4.06
N ASN A 3 -0.64 21.58 -2.92
CA ASN A 3 -1.63 21.22 -1.91
C ASN A 3 -2.50 22.42 -1.47
N LEU A 4 -1.98 23.64 -1.53
CA LEU A 4 -2.72 24.88 -1.27
C LEU A 4 -3.88 25.15 -2.25
N LEU A 5 -3.70 24.89 -3.54
CA LEU A 5 -4.73 25.19 -4.55
C LEU A 5 -5.97 24.30 -4.36
N ARG A 6 -5.75 23.02 -4.05
CA ARG A 6 -6.84 22.07 -3.75
C ARG A 6 -7.60 22.45 -2.48
N LEU A 7 -6.90 22.97 -1.47
CA LEU A 7 -7.51 23.45 -0.24
C LEU A 7 -8.41 24.66 -0.51
N ILE A 8 -7.92 25.64 -1.29
CA ILE A 8 -8.70 26.83 -1.67
C ILE A 8 -9.95 26.45 -2.46
N ILE A 9 -9.82 25.52 -3.41
CA ILE A 9 -10.96 25.02 -4.19
C ILE A 9 -11.96 24.28 -3.28
N GLY A 10 -11.48 23.44 -2.35
CA GLY A 10 -12.32 22.75 -1.37
C GLY A 10 -13.16 23.72 -0.54
N PHE A 11 -12.54 24.78 0.00
CA PHE A 11 -13.26 25.83 0.75
C PHE A 11 -14.23 26.62 -0.12
N ALA A 12 -13.88 26.91 -1.38
CA ALA A 12 -14.80 27.57 -2.32
C ALA A 12 -16.05 26.73 -2.60
N PHE A 13 -15.90 25.39 -2.74
CA PHE A 13 -17.01 24.47 -2.92
C PHE A 13 -17.91 24.38 -1.67
N VAL A 14 -17.32 24.38 -0.46
CA VAL A 14 -18.10 24.43 0.80
C VAL A 14 -18.87 25.75 0.89
N GLY A 15 -18.23 26.88 0.59
CA GLY A 15 -18.88 28.20 0.60
C GLY A 15 -20.04 28.28 -0.39
N ALA A 16 -19.85 27.75 -1.61
CA ALA A 16 -20.91 27.66 -2.62
C ALA A 16 -22.06 26.74 -2.18
N ALA A 17 -21.76 25.61 -1.52
CA ALA A 17 -22.77 24.72 -0.99
C ALA A 17 -23.64 25.40 0.09
N VAL A 18 -23.00 26.12 1.02
CA VAL A 18 -23.69 26.90 2.05
C VAL A 18 -24.58 27.97 1.43
N ALA A 19 -24.07 28.73 0.44
CA ALA A 19 -24.86 29.73 -0.28
C ALA A 19 -26.10 29.12 -0.97
N LEU A 20 -25.95 27.97 -1.64
CA LEU A 20 -27.08 27.27 -2.30
C LEU A 20 -28.14 26.78 -1.31
N ILE A 21 -27.73 26.37 -0.12
CA ILE A 21 -28.65 26.00 0.97
C ILE A 21 -29.40 27.23 1.48
N PHE A 22 -28.74 28.39 1.60
CA PHE A 22 -29.39 29.67 1.93
C PHE A 22 -30.43 30.10 0.90
N PHE A 23 -30.20 29.88 -0.39
CA PHE A 23 -31.16 30.16 -1.46
C PHE A 23 -32.23 29.08 -1.66
N SER A 24 -32.43 28.17 -0.69
CA SER A 24 -33.41 27.07 -0.72
C SER A 24 -33.20 26.01 -1.83
N PHE A 25 -32.02 25.92 -2.42
CA PHE A 25 -31.66 24.85 -3.36
C PHE A 25 -31.03 23.64 -2.64
N TRP A 26 -31.80 23.03 -1.73
CA TRP A 26 -31.34 21.94 -0.86
C TRP A 26 -30.75 20.74 -1.61
N GLY A 27 -31.36 20.35 -2.73
CA GLY A 27 -30.89 19.21 -3.54
C GLY A 27 -29.49 19.42 -4.13
N TRP A 28 -29.23 20.62 -4.66
CA TRP A 28 -27.91 20.96 -5.23
C TRP A 28 -26.87 21.23 -4.14
N GLY A 29 -27.29 21.79 -3.01
CA GLY A 29 -26.43 22.01 -1.84
C GLY A 29 -25.88 20.71 -1.26
N ILE A 30 -26.73 19.69 -1.07
CA ILE A 30 -26.30 18.39 -0.54
C ILE A 30 -25.32 17.68 -1.49
N LEU A 31 -25.56 17.78 -2.80
CA LEU A 31 -24.70 17.22 -3.86
C LEU A 31 -23.32 17.86 -3.85
N LEU A 32 -23.27 19.18 -3.66
CA LEU A 32 -22.04 19.97 -3.54
C LEU A 32 -21.25 19.65 -2.27
N ILE A 33 -21.94 19.37 -1.15
CA ILE A 33 -21.28 18.89 0.08
C ILE A 33 -20.63 17.52 -0.17
N PHE A 34 -21.35 16.58 -0.79
CA PHE A 34 -20.81 15.27 -1.15
C PHE A 34 -19.58 15.38 -2.07
N LEU A 35 -19.65 16.26 -3.07
CA LEU A 35 -18.57 16.52 -4.00
C LEU A 35 -17.37 17.19 -3.31
N SER A 36 -17.62 18.11 -2.38
CA SER A 36 -16.58 18.75 -1.56
C SER A 36 -15.86 17.73 -0.68
N ILE A 37 -16.60 16.83 -0.01
CA ILE A 37 -16.02 15.74 0.76
C ILE A 37 -15.12 14.89 -0.13
N LEU A 38 -15.55 14.56 -1.34
CA LEU A 38 -14.77 13.77 -2.29
C LEU A 38 -13.46 14.47 -2.68
N ILE A 39 -13.49 15.80 -2.91
CA ILE A 39 -12.31 16.64 -3.17
C ILE A 39 -11.36 16.66 -1.96
N PHE A 40 -11.89 16.72 -0.74
CA PHE A 40 -11.09 16.63 0.48
C PHE A 40 -10.45 15.25 0.66
N VAL A 41 -11.13 14.16 0.30
CA VAL A 41 -10.53 12.81 0.37
C VAL A 41 -9.39 12.63 -0.64
N THR A 42 -9.56 13.11 -1.87
CA THR A 42 -8.49 13.10 -2.89
C THR A 42 -7.37 14.11 -2.60
N TYR A 43 -7.60 15.07 -1.71
CA TYR A 43 -6.54 15.89 -1.14
C TYR A 43 -5.64 15.11 -0.17
N PHE A 44 -6.22 14.30 0.72
CA PHE A 44 -5.47 13.52 1.70
C PHE A 44 -4.77 12.29 1.11
N TYR A 45 -5.27 11.72 0.03
CA TYR A 45 -4.69 10.55 -0.63
C TYR A 45 -4.37 10.83 -2.10
N ASN A 46 -3.11 10.60 -2.49
CA ASN A 46 -2.70 10.74 -3.88
C ASN A 46 -3.45 9.74 -4.79
N GLU A 47 -4.26 10.25 -5.73
CA GLU A 47 -5.10 9.47 -6.64
C GLU A 47 -4.31 8.42 -7.42
N HIS A 48 -3.07 8.73 -7.81
CA HIS A 48 -2.21 7.81 -8.55
C HIS A 48 -1.83 6.56 -7.74
N MET A 49 -1.66 6.70 -6.41
CA MET A 49 -1.43 5.57 -5.50
C MET A 49 -2.67 4.67 -5.37
N LEU A 50 -3.87 5.27 -5.35
CA LEU A 50 -5.14 4.53 -5.29
C LEU A 50 -5.38 3.74 -6.60
N ILE A 51 -5.15 4.38 -7.74
CA ILE A 51 -5.27 3.74 -9.07
C ILE A 51 -4.24 2.61 -9.20
N ALA A 52 -3.00 2.84 -8.77
CA ALA A 52 -1.96 1.80 -8.77
C ALA A 52 -2.35 0.60 -7.89
N GLN A 53 -2.88 0.84 -6.70
CA GLN A 53 -3.38 -0.23 -5.81
C GLN A 53 -4.53 -1.01 -6.46
N TRP A 54 -5.45 -0.33 -7.14
CA TRP A 54 -6.54 -1.01 -7.85
C TRP A 54 -6.02 -1.89 -8.99
N HIS A 55 -5.04 -1.42 -9.76
CA HIS A 55 -4.39 -2.22 -10.78
C HIS A 55 -3.61 -3.40 -10.19
N LEU A 56 -2.91 -3.21 -9.06
CA LEU A 56 -2.23 -4.29 -8.35
C LEU A 56 -3.19 -5.40 -7.92
N ARG A 57 -4.37 -5.05 -7.38
CA ARG A 57 -5.40 -6.02 -7.00
C ARG A 57 -5.96 -6.80 -8.19
N LYS A 58 -5.96 -6.20 -9.37
CA LYS A 58 -6.38 -6.84 -10.64
C LYS A 58 -5.26 -7.57 -11.37
N ASP A 59 -4.13 -7.74 -10.70
CA ASP A 59 -2.93 -8.33 -11.26
C ASP A 59 -2.38 -7.63 -12.53
N ASN A 60 -2.57 -6.32 -12.62
CA ASN A 60 -2.08 -5.53 -13.75
C ASN A 60 -0.88 -4.66 -13.36
N MET A 61 0.29 -5.29 -13.33
CA MET A 61 1.55 -4.64 -12.89
C MET A 61 1.99 -3.49 -13.80
N GLN A 62 1.81 -3.64 -15.11
CA GLN A 62 2.22 -2.62 -16.10
C GLN A 62 1.43 -1.32 -15.91
N LYS A 63 0.09 -1.41 -15.76
CA LYS A 63 -0.74 -0.23 -15.49
C LYS A 63 -0.51 0.35 -14.10
N ALA A 64 -0.19 -0.50 -13.11
CA ALA A 64 0.20 -0.04 -11.79
C ALA A 64 1.50 0.78 -11.85
N GLU A 65 2.52 0.28 -12.55
CA GLU A 65 3.80 0.96 -12.75
C GLU A 65 3.63 2.29 -13.49
N GLN A 66 2.85 2.31 -14.57
CA GLN A 66 2.53 3.55 -15.28
C GLN A 66 1.81 4.56 -14.38
N SER A 67 0.92 4.09 -13.50
CA SER A 67 0.20 4.97 -12.59
C SER A 67 1.11 5.55 -11.51
N LEU A 68 2.02 4.75 -10.97
CA LEU A 68 3.04 5.22 -10.02
C LEU A 68 4.05 6.16 -10.67
N GLY A 69 4.47 5.88 -11.92
CA GLY A 69 5.39 6.73 -12.68
C GLY A 69 4.84 8.10 -13.07
N ARG A 70 3.52 8.33 -12.93
CA ARG A 70 2.92 9.67 -13.07
C ARG A 70 3.25 10.58 -11.89
N ILE A 71 3.65 10.03 -10.74
CA ILE A 71 4.10 10.79 -9.58
C ILE A 71 5.54 11.24 -9.87
N LYS A 72 5.72 12.47 -10.34
CA LYS A 72 7.03 12.96 -10.81
C LYS A 72 7.94 13.45 -9.67
N ASN A 73 7.38 13.92 -8.56
CA ASN A 73 8.14 14.49 -7.43
C ASN A 73 7.65 13.94 -6.09
N TYR A 74 8.16 12.77 -5.72
CA TYR A 74 7.74 12.06 -4.51
C TYR A 74 8.01 12.87 -3.23
N GLU A 75 9.13 13.58 -3.16
CA GLU A 75 9.54 14.36 -1.97
C GLU A 75 8.74 15.65 -1.75
N LYS A 76 8.17 16.25 -2.81
CA LYS A 76 7.34 17.47 -2.69
C LYS A 76 5.85 17.17 -2.61
N GLU A 77 5.40 16.03 -3.14
CA GLU A 77 3.98 15.69 -3.23
C GLU A 77 3.52 14.71 -2.14
N LEU A 78 4.42 13.95 -1.52
CA LEU A 78 4.06 12.92 -0.54
C LEU A 78 4.57 13.23 0.86
N ASN A 79 3.70 13.08 1.86
CA ASN A 79 4.12 13.01 3.26
C ASN A 79 4.95 11.72 3.50
N ARG A 80 5.84 11.70 4.50
CA ARG A 80 6.72 10.56 4.84
C ARG A 80 5.98 9.21 4.87
N MET A 81 4.77 9.18 5.43
CA MET A 81 3.90 8.00 5.46
C MET A 81 3.41 7.55 4.08
N GLN A 82 3.02 8.49 3.23
CA GLN A 82 2.63 8.21 1.85
C GLN A 82 3.84 7.73 1.04
N HIS A 83 5.03 8.27 1.33
CA HIS A 83 6.31 7.83 0.78
C HIS A 83 6.62 6.36 1.15
N GLY A 84 6.32 5.96 2.39
CA GLY A 84 6.39 4.56 2.81
C GLY A 84 5.45 3.67 1.99
N TYR A 85 4.20 4.11 1.80
CA TYR A 85 3.22 3.36 1.01
C TYR A 85 3.58 3.29 -0.48
N TYR A 86 4.13 4.36 -1.05
CA TYR A 86 4.64 4.35 -2.42
C TYR A 86 5.71 3.29 -2.63
N ASN A 87 6.67 3.21 -1.71
CA ASN A 87 7.71 2.18 -1.73
C ASN A 87 7.13 0.76 -1.59
N LEU A 88 6.07 0.59 -0.79
CA LEU A 88 5.37 -0.69 -0.70
C LEU A 88 4.79 -1.11 -2.05
N LEU A 89 4.10 -0.20 -2.75
CA LEU A 89 3.49 -0.50 -4.06
C LEU A 89 4.56 -0.80 -5.11
N ILE A 90 5.65 -0.03 -5.17
CA ILE A 90 6.79 -0.37 -6.04
C ILE A 90 7.36 -1.74 -5.69
N GLY A 91 7.54 -2.03 -4.40
CA GLY A 91 8.05 -3.32 -3.94
C GLY A 91 7.20 -4.48 -4.45
N LEU A 92 5.87 -4.34 -4.41
CA LEU A 92 4.96 -5.36 -4.94
C LEU A 92 5.10 -5.55 -6.45
N ILE A 93 5.23 -4.46 -7.23
CA ILE A 93 5.44 -4.54 -8.69
C ILE A 93 6.78 -5.21 -9.01
N GLU A 94 7.86 -4.73 -8.39
CA GLU A 94 9.21 -5.24 -8.60
C GLU A 94 9.36 -6.67 -8.12
N SER A 95 8.60 -7.10 -7.11
CA SER A 95 8.67 -8.48 -6.61
C SER A 95 8.29 -9.51 -7.67
N ARG A 96 7.47 -9.14 -8.66
CA ARG A 96 7.13 -10.01 -9.80
C ARG A 96 8.23 -10.11 -10.85
N LYS A 97 9.00 -9.05 -11.04
CA LYS A 97 10.09 -8.99 -12.03
C LYS A 97 11.39 -9.55 -11.45
N ALA A 98 11.77 -9.04 -10.28
CA ALA A 98 13.01 -9.32 -9.59
C ALA A 98 12.78 -9.33 -8.07
N PRO A 99 12.34 -10.47 -7.49
CA PRO A 99 12.05 -10.60 -6.06
C PRO A 99 13.19 -10.08 -5.17
N MET A 100 14.43 -10.35 -5.53
CA MET A 100 15.60 -9.93 -4.75
C MET A 100 15.80 -8.41 -4.76
N LYS A 101 15.50 -7.73 -5.88
CA LYS A 101 15.59 -6.27 -5.97
C LYS A 101 14.47 -5.58 -5.19
N SER A 102 13.33 -6.26 -5.01
CA SER A 102 12.17 -5.71 -4.31
C SER A 102 12.37 -5.51 -2.80
N GLU A 103 13.33 -6.24 -2.20
CA GLU A 103 13.63 -6.18 -0.77
C GLU A 103 13.95 -4.77 -0.28
N LYS A 104 14.74 -4.01 -1.05
CA LYS A 104 15.12 -2.64 -0.69
C LYS A 104 13.88 -1.75 -0.55
N TYR A 105 12.88 -1.92 -1.41
CA TYR A 105 11.67 -1.12 -1.38
C TYR A 105 10.80 -1.47 -0.17
N PHE A 106 10.66 -2.75 0.19
CA PHE A 106 9.93 -3.15 1.40
C PHE A 106 10.62 -2.67 2.68
N LYS A 107 11.96 -2.74 2.75
CA LYS A 107 12.72 -2.20 3.88
C LYS A 107 12.57 -0.68 3.97
N SER A 108 12.67 0.02 2.84
CA SER A 108 12.44 1.48 2.77
C SER A 108 11.02 1.83 3.22
N ALA A 109 10.00 1.09 2.77
CA ALA A 109 8.61 1.29 3.18
C ALA A 109 8.43 1.19 4.70
N LEU A 110 9.04 0.18 5.33
CA LEU A 110 9.00 0.01 6.78
C LEU A 110 9.77 1.12 7.53
N SER A 111 10.93 1.53 7.02
CA SER A 111 11.75 2.59 7.63
C SER A 111 11.11 3.98 7.58
N LEU A 112 10.36 4.25 6.51
CA LEU A 112 9.63 5.50 6.35
C LEU A 112 8.39 5.55 7.24
N GLY A 113 7.88 4.38 7.63
CA GLY A 113 6.66 4.22 8.41
C GLY A 113 5.45 4.06 7.49
N LEU A 114 4.60 3.09 7.83
CA LEU A 114 3.32 2.86 7.16
C LEU A 114 2.20 3.19 8.14
N HIS A 115 1.23 3.97 7.69
CA HIS A 115 0.10 4.37 8.53
C HIS A 115 -0.82 3.21 8.93
N MET A 116 -0.93 2.18 8.08
CA MET A 116 -1.84 1.06 8.30
C MET A 116 -1.07 -0.20 8.69
N ASP A 117 -1.48 -0.83 9.80
CA ASP A 117 -0.90 -2.08 10.30
C ASP A 117 -0.97 -3.21 9.26
N HIS A 118 -2.04 -3.27 8.47
CA HIS A 118 -2.16 -4.22 7.36
C HIS A 118 -1.06 -4.04 6.30
N ASN A 119 -0.69 -2.80 5.97
CA ASN A 119 0.39 -2.52 5.01
C ASN A 119 1.75 -2.94 5.59
N VAL A 120 1.94 -2.77 6.90
CA VAL A 120 3.13 -3.28 7.61
C VAL A 120 3.17 -4.80 7.53
N ALA A 121 2.05 -5.46 7.81
CA ALA A 121 1.93 -6.90 7.72
C ALA A 121 2.23 -7.42 6.30
N LEU A 122 1.71 -6.75 5.27
CA LEU A 122 1.96 -7.08 3.87
C LEU A 122 3.44 -6.92 3.51
N ALA A 123 4.08 -5.80 3.89
CA ALA A 123 5.50 -5.58 3.64
C ALA A 123 6.38 -6.67 4.27
N LYS A 124 6.08 -7.05 5.52
CA LYS A 124 6.80 -8.09 6.25
C LYS A 124 6.55 -9.48 5.68
N LEU A 125 5.32 -9.77 5.26
CA LEU A 125 4.98 -11.02 4.57
C LEU A 125 5.75 -11.14 3.24
N SER A 126 5.85 -10.05 2.46
CA SER A 126 6.66 -10.03 1.24
C SER A 126 8.15 -10.23 1.52
N LEU A 127 8.70 -9.62 2.58
CA LEU A 127 10.08 -9.85 3.01
C LEU A 127 10.31 -11.31 3.44
N ALA A 128 9.35 -11.94 4.11
CA ALA A 128 9.42 -13.36 4.43
C ALA A 128 9.48 -14.22 3.16
N GLY A 129 8.65 -13.93 2.15
CA GLY A 129 8.70 -14.63 0.86
C GLY A 129 10.05 -14.48 0.15
N ILE A 130 10.64 -13.29 0.17
CA ILE A 130 11.99 -13.07 -0.39
C ILE A 130 13.05 -13.84 0.40
N ALA A 131 12.98 -13.84 1.73
CA ALA A 131 13.91 -14.60 2.58
C ALA A 131 13.80 -16.12 2.35
N MET A 132 12.59 -16.64 2.13
CA MET A 132 12.40 -18.03 1.69
C MET A 132 13.06 -18.32 0.35
N GLY A 133 12.91 -17.41 -0.63
CA GLY A 133 13.61 -17.51 -1.92
C GLY A 133 15.14 -17.52 -1.79
N LYS A 134 15.68 -16.79 -0.80
CA LYS A 134 17.10 -16.83 -0.43
C LYS A 134 17.52 -18.06 0.36
N ARG A 135 16.61 -18.98 0.68
CA ARG A 135 16.79 -20.10 1.62
C ARG A 135 17.21 -19.65 3.03
N ASN A 136 16.93 -18.40 3.40
CA ASN A 136 17.18 -17.88 4.74
C ASN A 136 15.95 -18.09 5.63
N LYS A 137 15.82 -19.30 6.17
CA LYS A 137 14.70 -19.69 7.03
C LYS A 137 14.59 -18.83 8.30
N ARG A 138 15.73 -18.49 8.91
CA ARG A 138 15.76 -17.70 10.14
C ARG A 138 15.10 -16.34 9.93
N GLU A 139 15.49 -15.62 8.88
CA GLU A 139 14.85 -14.34 8.53
C GLU A 139 13.38 -14.52 8.14
N ALA A 140 13.06 -15.55 7.35
CA ALA A 140 11.68 -15.81 6.94
C ALA A 140 10.75 -16.03 8.15
N THR A 141 11.17 -16.83 9.12
CA THR A 141 10.40 -17.08 10.36
C THR A 141 10.21 -15.82 11.21
N MET A 142 11.25 -14.99 11.31
CA MET A 142 11.19 -13.70 12.01
C MET A 142 10.16 -12.78 11.34
N TYR A 143 10.27 -12.57 10.03
CA TYR A 143 9.36 -11.71 9.28
C TYR A 143 7.92 -12.23 9.30
N LEU A 144 7.70 -13.55 9.23
CA LEU A 144 6.35 -14.12 9.36
C LEU A 144 5.73 -13.87 10.74
N ALA A 145 6.52 -14.02 11.81
CA ALA A 145 6.04 -13.76 13.16
C ALA A 145 5.66 -12.28 13.33
N GLU A 146 6.47 -11.36 12.79
CA GLU A 146 6.17 -9.95 12.81
C GLU A 146 4.98 -9.56 11.91
N ALA A 147 4.84 -10.18 10.74
CA ALA A 147 3.70 -9.99 9.86
C ALA A 147 2.40 -10.40 10.57
N LYS A 148 2.40 -11.55 11.25
CA LYS A 148 1.27 -12.02 12.06
C LYS A 148 0.91 -11.07 13.20
N LYS A 149 1.90 -10.46 13.86
CA LYS A 149 1.68 -9.46 14.91
C LYS A 149 1.06 -8.16 14.35
N ALA A 150 1.44 -7.77 13.13
CA ALA A 150 0.92 -6.59 12.46
C ALA A 150 -0.48 -6.83 11.84
N ASP A 151 -0.84 -8.06 11.49
CA ASP A 151 -2.15 -8.39 10.91
C ASP A 151 -3.29 -8.46 11.94
N LYS A 152 -3.62 -7.32 12.56
CA LYS A 152 -4.66 -7.21 13.59
C LYS A 152 -6.05 -7.64 13.10
N ASN A 153 -6.36 -7.36 11.83
CA ASN A 153 -7.65 -7.64 11.21
C ASN A 153 -7.71 -9.01 10.52
N LYS A 154 -6.66 -9.84 10.63
CA LYS A 154 -6.56 -11.19 10.03
C LYS A 154 -6.81 -11.20 8.52
N LEU A 155 -6.50 -10.11 7.82
CA LEU A 155 -6.71 -9.98 6.38
C LEU A 155 -5.70 -10.80 5.56
N LEU A 156 -4.55 -11.12 6.16
CA LEU A 156 -3.46 -11.90 5.55
C LEU A 156 -3.31 -13.27 6.22
N ALA A 157 -4.24 -13.66 7.11
CA ALA A 157 -4.12 -14.87 7.91
C ALA A 157 -3.92 -16.13 7.06
N ASP A 158 -4.68 -16.25 5.96
CA ASP A 158 -4.55 -17.38 5.04
C ASP A 158 -3.20 -17.39 4.33
N GLN A 159 -2.71 -16.22 3.92
CA GLN A 159 -1.43 -16.09 3.21
C GLN A 159 -0.25 -16.38 4.15
N ILE A 160 -0.33 -15.91 5.40
CA ILE A 160 0.64 -16.22 6.46
C ILE A 160 0.66 -17.73 6.73
N LYS A 161 -0.52 -18.36 6.80
CA LYS A 161 -0.64 -19.80 6.99
C LYS A 161 -0.02 -20.58 5.83
N GLN A 162 -0.39 -20.25 4.59
CA GLN A 162 0.16 -20.87 3.39
C GLN A 162 1.69 -20.75 3.33
N MET A 163 2.23 -19.57 3.64
CA MET A 163 3.68 -19.36 3.65
C MET A 163 4.37 -20.16 4.76
N LYS A 164 3.75 -20.26 5.94
CA LYS A 164 4.24 -21.11 7.04
C LYS A 164 4.27 -22.58 6.63
N ASP A 165 3.22 -23.06 5.96
CA ASP A 165 3.12 -24.44 5.50
C ASP A 165 4.20 -24.74 4.45
N GLN A 166 4.45 -23.81 3.51
CA GLN A 166 5.53 -23.91 2.54
C GLN A 166 6.92 -24.03 3.20
N MET A 167 7.20 -23.26 4.26
CA MET A 167 8.45 -23.41 5.01
C MET A 167 8.58 -24.80 5.63
N GLY A 168 7.49 -25.35 6.18
CA GLY A 168 7.51 -26.70 6.77
C GLY A 168 7.78 -27.79 5.74
N LEU A 169 7.35 -27.61 4.49
CA LEU A 169 7.68 -28.53 3.39
C LEU A 169 9.16 -28.45 3.00
N MET A 170 9.74 -27.24 2.98
CA MET A 170 11.18 -27.06 2.72
C MET A 170 12.05 -27.78 3.76
N ASP A 171 11.63 -27.78 5.03
CA ASP A 171 12.33 -28.50 6.10
C ASP A 171 12.36 -30.00 5.88
N LYS A 172 11.21 -30.59 5.51
CA LYS A 172 11.10 -32.01 5.21
C LYS A 172 11.97 -32.40 4.02
N GLN A 173 12.01 -31.57 2.98
CA GLN A 173 12.87 -31.80 1.82
C GLN A 173 14.36 -31.73 2.17
N GLN A 174 14.78 -30.80 3.04
CA GLN A 174 16.15 -30.73 3.52
C GLN A 174 16.53 -31.97 4.33
N GLN A 175 15.68 -32.41 5.27
CA GLN A 175 15.93 -33.59 6.10
C GLN A 175 16.08 -34.87 5.27
N VAL A 176 15.23 -35.08 4.25
CA VAL A 176 15.36 -36.22 3.33
C VAL A 176 16.69 -36.21 2.57
N ARG A 177 17.21 -35.02 2.24
CA ARG A 177 18.50 -34.87 1.54
C ARG A 177 19.71 -35.15 2.42
N TYR A 178 19.61 -34.94 3.74
CA TYR A 178 20.66 -35.25 4.70
C TYR A 178 20.61 -36.70 5.23
N SER A 179 19.47 -37.39 5.05
CA SER A 179 19.27 -38.79 5.48
C SER A 179 19.63 -39.82 4.40
N ARG A 180 20.13 -39.40 3.24
CA ARG A 180 20.69 -40.24 2.17
C ARG A 180 22.18 -40.01 2.08
#